data_AF-A0A7V8AG46-F1
#
_entry.id   AF-A0A7V8AG46-F1
#
_cell.length_a   1.000
_cell.length_b   1.000
_cell.length_c   1.000
_cell.angle_alpha   90.00
_cell.angle_beta   90.00
_cell.angle_gamma   90.00
#
_symmetry.space_group_name_H-M   'P 1'
#
loop_
_entity.id
_entity.type
_entity.pdbx_description
1 polymer ?
#
loop_
_entity_poly.entity_id
_entity_poly.type
_entity_poly.pdbx_seq_one_letter_code
_entity_poly.pdbx_strand_id
1 'polypeptide(L)'
;MKTNPTIKSGTALAAALCALSVLCSGPAAASGPGSTAMQMLKLDTSPRALGMAGVFAPVADDIHAMNYNPAGLGQLYFPEASAMYFSGFEGSRLQYLAFGVPLPFIGLAGLDKPAVSASLLFSQAGDFTYRHINPDGSVSSRSYDAQTDMILSFGYGEKVYSDSTRIEGREFRFDQYLGMTAKIIRSELLETYSATAFALDAGWLIMEPNLGLAGAVALANFGSGIKYHQESSPLPAIVRLGLSWQKPTILDQSLLIGVQLDSYVNEKLKSARFGLEYHFQKIFDFRLGYKAMDENPGLTFGLGIRHETLSLDFGMGAGGEVYNTSQIGLTYKFTGWSPRDYKKKVVYKDPEDRPAAPAGKERPARQSAPVKQQPPQQNKGPDFYWLY
;
A
#
# COMPACT_ATOMS: atom_id res chain seq x y z
N MET A 1 -42.87 26.79 36.94
CA MET A 1 -42.11 25.56 36.65
C MET A 1 -42.22 25.26 35.17
N LYS A 2 -41.17 25.53 34.38
CA LYS A 2 -41.09 25.15 32.96
C LYS A 2 -40.00 24.09 32.84
N THR A 3 -40.38 22.92 32.34
CA THR A 3 -39.56 21.71 32.23
C THR A 3 -38.66 21.77 31.00
N ASN A 4 -37.39 21.37 31.19
CA ASN A 4 -36.35 21.27 30.17
C ASN A 4 -36.65 20.14 29.15
N PRO A 5 -36.30 20.29 27.86
CA PRO A 5 -36.26 19.19 26.91
C PRO A 5 -34.83 18.68 26.75
N THR A 6 -34.52 17.56 27.38
CA THR A 6 -33.38 16.71 27.01
C THR A 6 -33.91 15.33 26.62
N ILE A 7 -33.16 14.61 25.79
CA ILE A 7 -33.44 13.28 25.20
C ILE A 7 -33.91 13.35 23.73
N LYS A 8 -32.96 13.62 22.82
CA LYS A 8 -33.04 13.21 21.39
C LYS A 8 -31.68 12.73 20.81
N SER A 9 -30.69 12.43 21.64
CA SER A 9 -29.34 12.02 21.18
C SER A 9 -29.08 10.50 21.22
N GLY A 10 -29.87 9.72 21.97
CA GLY A 10 -29.65 8.27 22.12
C GLY A 10 -30.05 7.42 20.92
N THR A 11 -31.04 7.86 20.14
CA THR A 11 -31.58 7.10 19.01
C THR A 11 -30.69 7.14 17.76
N ALA A 12 -29.95 8.23 17.56
CA ALA A 12 -28.99 8.34 16.45
C ALA A 12 -27.74 7.47 16.67
N LEU A 13 -27.26 7.36 17.92
CA LEU A 13 -26.11 6.54 18.26
C LEU A 13 -26.44 5.04 18.15
N ALA A 14 -27.64 4.63 18.58
CA ALA A 14 -28.11 3.26 18.46
C ALA A 14 -28.36 2.83 17.00
N ALA A 15 -28.84 3.75 16.15
CA ALA A 15 -29.01 3.51 14.72
C ALA A 15 -27.65 3.38 13.98
N ALA A 16 -26.64 4.18 14.37
CA ALA A 16 -25.29 4.06 13.84
C ALA A 16 -24.61 2.74 14.26
N LEU A 17 -24.82 2.29 15.50
CA LEU A 17 -24.33 0.99 16.00
C LEU A 17 -25.02 -0.21 15.32
N CYS A 18 -26.31 -0.09 14.99
CA CYS A 18 -27.03 -1.13 14.23
C CYS A 18 -26.66 -1.14 12.73
N ALA A 19 -26.38 0.02 12.13
CA ALA A 19 -25.88 0.06 10.75
C ALA A 19 -24.46 -0.55 10.64
N LEU A 20 -23.63 -0.39 11.68
CA LEU A 20 -22.28 -0.98 11.75
C LEU A 20 -22.32 -2.51 11.96
N SER A 21 -23.32 -3.03 12.68
CA SER A 21 -23.48 -4.48 12.90
C SER A 21 -24.08 -5.21 11.69
N VAL A 22 -24.98 -4.57 10.94
CA VAL A 22 -25.52 -5.11 9.68
C VAL A 22 -24.46 -5.18 8.58
N LEU A 23 -23.48 -4.25 8.57
CA LEU A 23 -22.30 -4.33 7.69
C LEU A 23 -21.34 -5.50 8.02
N CYS A 24 -21.46 -6.12 9.21
CA CYS A 24 -20.62 -7.25 9.62
C CYS A 24 -21.24 -8.63 9.33
N SER A 25 -22.45 -8.70 8.76
CA SER A 25 -23.18 -9.95 8.54
C SER A 25 -23.19 -10.31 7.05
N GLY A 26 -22.03 -10.72 6.53
CA GLY A 26 -21.89 -11.23 5.16
C GLY A 26 -22.41 -12.67 5.01
N PRO A 27 -22.88 -13.09 3.82
CA PRO A 27 -23.34 -14.45 3.59
C PRO A 27 -22.21 -15.47 3.83
N ALA A 28 -22.55 -16.56 4.52
CA ALA A 28 -21.67 -17.69 4.81
C ALA A 28 -21.41 -18.54 3.55
N ALA A 29 -20.63 -18.01 2.61
CA ALA A 29 -19.85 -18.85 1.71
C ALA A 29 -18.76 -19.58 2.52
N ALA A 30 -18.53 -20.86 2.21
CA ALA A 30 -17.58 -21.78 2.85
C ALA A 30 -16.11 -21.37 2.58
N SER A 31 -15.72 -20.19 3.03
CA SER A 31 -14.37 -19.65 2.96
C SER A 31 -13.91 -19.37 4.39
N GLY A 32 -12.83 -20.01 4.81
CA GLY A 32 -12.23 -19.87 6.13
C GLY A 32 -10.70 -19.79 6.06
N PRO A 33 -10.00 -19.86 7.21
CA PRO A 33 -8.55 -19.94 7.26
C PRO A 33 -7.98 -20.95 6.25
N GLY A 34 -6.93 -20.55 5.53
CA GLY A 34 -6.24 -21.44 4.58
C GLY A 34 -6.98 -21.72 3.27
N SER A 35 -8.06 -20.98 2.95
CA SER A 35 -8.78 -21.12 1.66
C SER A 35 -8.10 -20.42 0.48
N THR A 36 -6.96 -19.76 0.71
CA THR A 36 -6.15 -19.09 -0.32
C THR A 36 -4.82 -19.82 -0.52
N ALA A 37 -4.32 -19.79 -1.75
CA ALA A 37 -2.96 -20.23 -2.02
C ALA A 37 -1.97 -19.10 -1.68
N MET A 38 -0.67 -19.36 -1.87
CA MET A 38 0.33 -18.30 -1.86
C MET A 38 0.41 -17.56 -0.50
N GLN A 39 0.56 -18.33 0.59
CA GLN A 39 0.56 -17.82 1.97
C GLN A 39 1.70 -16.82 2.26
N MET A 40 2.83 -16.94 1.56
CA MET A 40 3.96 -16.00 1.68
C MET A 40 3.65 -14.56 1.24
N LEU A 41 2.53 -14.31 0.53
CA LEU A 41 2.04 -12.96 0.24
C LEU A 41 1.45 -12.25 1.47
N LYS A 42 1.15 -12.98 2.56
CA LYS A 42 0.73 -12.43 3.85
C LYS A 42 1.92 -12.13 4.77
N LEU A 43 3.10 -12.69 4.49
CA LEU A 43 4.28 -12.54 5.33
C LEU A 43 4.87 -11.13 5.24
N ASP A 44 5.40 -10.67 6.38
CA ASP A 44 6.07 -9.39 6.45
C ASP A 44 7.39 -9.43 5.66
N THR A 45 7.63 -8.45 4.79
CA THR A 45 8.84 -8.36 3.95
C THR A 45 9.88 -7.38 4.50
N SER A 46 9.57 -6.73 5.61
CA SER A 46 10.40 -5.76 6.31
C SER A 46 10.57 -6.19 7.77
N PRO A 47 11.81 -6.30 8.29
CA PRO A 47 12.01 -6.60 9.71
C PRO A 47 11.47 -5.48 10.61
N ARG A 48 11.51 -4.23 10.14
CA ARG A 48 10.88 -3.08 10.81
C ARG A 48 9.37 -3.26 10.93
N ALA A 49 8.71 -3.62 9.83
CA ALA A 49 7.27 -3.89 9.86
C ALA A 49 6.94 -5.09 10.74
N LEU A 50 7.71 -6.20 10.65
CA LEU A 50 7.52 -7.37 11.51
C LEU A 50 7.62 -6.99 13.00
N GLY A 51 8.62 -6.18 13.37
CA GLY A 51 8.80 -5.70 14.75
C GLY A 51 7.62 -4.88 15.27
N MET A 52 6.89 -4.20 14.38
CA MET A 52 5.66 -3.46 14.65
C MET A 52 4.39 -4.26 14.34
N ALA A 53 4.43 -5.59 14.42
CA ALA A 53 3.30 -6.48 14.16
C ALA A 53 2.67 -6.37 12.76
N GLY A 54 3.42 -5.85 11.78
CA GLY A 54 2.96 -5.62 10.40
C GLY A 54 2.18 -4.33 10.22
N VAL A 55 2.19 -3.42 11.22
CA VAL A 55 1.64 -2.06 11.08
C VAL A 55 2.59 -1.24 10.22
N PHE A 56 2.27 -1.12 8.94
CA PHE A 56 3.13 -0.41 8.00
C PHE A 56 2.37 0.36 6.92
N ALA A 57 1.08 0.06 6.68
CA ALA A 57 0.29 0.83 5.72
C ALA A 57 0.24 2.35 6.00
N PRO A 58 0.11 2.83 7.26
CA PRO A 58 0.12 4.26 7.59
C PRO A 58 1.52 4.81 7.90
N VAL A 59 2.57 3.98 7.83
CA VAL A 59 3.97 4.38 8.13
C VAL A 59 4.81 4.40 6.87
N ALA A 60 4.47 3.59 5.86
CA ALA A 60 5.15 3.34 4.58
C ALA A 60 6.01 4.51 4.04
N ASP A 61 7.25 4.61 4.52
CA ASP A 61 8.19 5.71 4.29
C ASP A 61 9.54 5.21 3.74
N ASP A 62 9.64 3.91 3.43
CA ASP A 62 10.83 3.25 2.87
C ASP A 62 10.50 2.33 1.69
N ILE A 63 11.52 1.72 1.09
CA ILE A 63 11.36 0.84 -0.07
C ILE A 63 10.41 -0.35 0.13
N HIS A 64 10.17 -0.80 1.37
CA HIS A 64 9.22 -1.88 1.64
C HIS A 64 7.76 -1.42 1.48
N ALA A 65 7.50 -0.11 1.40
CA ALA A 65 6.18 0.47 1.14
C ALA A 65 5.43 -0.24 0.01
N MET A 66 6.12 -0.68 -1.04
CA MET A 66 5.50 -1.36 -2.20
C MET A 66 4.67 -2.60 -1.84
N ASN A 67 4.98 -3.29 -0.74
CA ASN A 67 4.29 -4.51 -0.29
C ASN A 67 3.19 -4.23 0.74
N TYR A 68 3.18 -3.02 1.30
CA TYR A 68 2.29 -2.63 2.39
C TYR A 68 1.27 -1.60 1.94
N ASN A 69 1.75 -0.46 1.47
CA ASN A 69 0.99 0.63 0.89
C ASN A 69 1.84 1.35 -0.18
N PRO A 70 1.62 1.06 -1.47
CA PRO A 70 2.42 1.62 -2.56
C PRO A 70 2.40 3.16 -2.64
N ALA A 71 1.40 3.83 -2.05
CA ALA A 71 1.39 5.30 -1.95
C ALA A 71 2.60 5.85 -1.19
N GLY A 72 3.12 5.07 -0.24
CA GLY A 72 4.31 5.40 0.52
C GLY A 72 5.57 5.56 -0.32
N LEU A 73 5.62 4.96 -1.52
CA LEU A 73 6.74 5.15 -2.45
C LEU A 73 6.92 6.63 -2.83
N GLY A 74 5.83 7.40 -2.88
CA GLY A 74 5.91 8.84 -3.15
C GLY A 74 6.63 9.65 -2.06
N GLN A 75 7.00 9.03 -0.93
CA GLN A 75 7.83 9.61 0.12
C GLN A 75 9.33 9.33 -0.04
N LEU A 76 9.73 8.51 -1.02
CA LEU A 76 11.14 8.20 -1.27
C LEU A 76 11.85 9.43 -1.85
N TYR A 77 12.69 10.08 -1.04
CA TYR A 77 13.49 11.23 -1.47
C TYR A 77 14.86 10.85 -2.05
N PHE A 78 15.36 9.68 -1.69
CA PHE A 78 16.63 9.15 -2.16
C PHE A 78 16.40 7.78 -2.79
N PRO A 79 17.27 7.34 -3.73
CA PRO A 79 17.28 5.95 -4.12
C PRO A 79 17.57 5.07 -2.89
N GLU A 80 16.91 3.93 -2.79
CA GLU A 80 17.04 2.99 -1.68
C GLU A 80 17.16 1.57 -2.22
N ALA A 81 18.07 0.79 -1.66
CA ALA A 81 18.14 -0.66 -1.85
C ALA A 81 17.90 -1.35 -0.51
N SER A 82 17.17 -2.46 -0.51
CA SER A 82 16.98 -3.29 0.67
C SER A 82 17.09 -4.77 0.33
N ALA A 83 17.69 -5.51 1.25
CA ALA A 83 17.74 -6.97 1.25
C ALA A 83 17.22 -7.48 2.59
N MET A 84 16.38 -8.51 2.57
CA MET A 84 15.85 -9.15 3.77
C MET A 84 15.91 -10.66 3.63
N TYR A 85 16.31 -11.32 4.72
CA TYR A 85 16.27 -12.77 4.87
C TYR A 85 15.37 -13.14 6.05
N PHE A 86 14.38 -13.98 5.77
CA PHE A 86 13.44 -14.52 6.73
C PHE A 86 13.73 -16.01 6.95
N SER A 87 13.78 -16.39 8.22
CA SER A 87 13.83 -17.78 8.66
C SER A 87 12.52 -18.13 9.35
N GLY A 88 11.76 -19.03 8.74
CA GLY A 88 10.48 -19.51 9.22
C GLY A 88 10.56 -20.86 9.93
N PHE A 89 9.38 -21.39 10.27
CA PHE A 89 9.21 -22.74 10.80
C PHE A 89 9.50 -23.80 9.73
N GLU A 90 9.95 -24.99 10.16
CA GLU A 90 10.19 -26.18 9.31
C GLU A 90 11.09 -25.93 8.09
N GLY A 91 12.10 -25.07 8.25
CA GLY A 91 13.05 -24.78 7.18
C GLY A 91 12.51 -23.88 6.07
N SER A 92 11.33 -23.28 6.25
CA SER A 92 10.82 -22.26 5.34
C SER A 92 11.74 -21.05 5.32
N ARG A 93 12.07 -20.60 4.11
CA ARG A 93 12.96 -19.45 3.87
C ARG A 93 12.29 -18.49 2.92
N LEU A 94 12.53 -17.20 3.15
CA LEU A 94 12.12 -16.16 2.24
C LEU A 94 13.25 -15.13 2.10
N GLN A 95 13.57 -14.79 0.87
CA GLN A 95 14.57 -13.80 0.51
C GLN A 95 13.89 -12.69 -0.26
N TYR A 96 14.13 -11.45 0.14
CA TYR A 96 13.53 -10.28 -0.47
C TYR A 96 14.62 -9.31 -0.86
N LEU A 97 14.60 -8.84 -2.10
CA LEU A 97 15.48 -7.80 -2.62
C LEU A 97 14.61 -6.72 -3.24
N ALA A 98 14.89 -5.47 -2.93
CA ALA A 98 14.17 -4.34 -3.49
C ALA A 98 15.08 -3.17 -3.80
N PHE A 99 14.71 -2.43 -4.84
CA PHE A 99 15.37 -1.21 -5.23
C PHE A 99 14.31 -0.19 -5.65
N GLY A 100 14.45 1.05 -5.17
CA GLY A 100 13.59 2.15 -5.55
C GLY A 100 14.38 3.41 -5.82
N VAL A 101 13.84 4.25 -6.68
CA VAL A 101 14.46 5.49 -7.10
C VAL A 101 13.41 6.58 -7.34
N PRO A 102 13.59 7.78 -6.77
CA PRO A 102 12.81 8.95 -7.17
C PRO A 102 13.18 9.36 -8.58
N LEU A 103 12.17 9.62 -9.39
CA LEU A 103 12.35 10.03 -10.78
C LEU A 103 12.79 11.50 -10.86
N PRO A 104 13.62 11.88 -11.85
CA PRO A 104 14.13 13.24 -11.99
C PRO A 104 13.11 14.24 -12.59
N PHE A 105 11.91 13.78 -12.94
CA PHE A 105 10.85 14.58 -13.53
C PHE A 105 9.64 14.67 -12.60
N ILE A 106 8.87 15.74 -12.73
CA ILE A 106 7.59 15.90 -12.03
C ILE A 106 6.63 14.82 -12.55
N GLY A 107 5.91 14.17 -11.64
CA GLY A 107 5.04 13.07 -11.99
C GLY A 107 3.73 13.49 -12.63
N LEU A 108 2.80 12.54 -12.73
CA LEU A 108 1.52 12.70 -13.42
C LEU A 108 0.62 13.73 -12.73
N ALA A 109 0.74 13.89 -11.42
CA ALA A 109 -0.05 14.84 -10.65
C ALA A 109 0.53 16.27 -10.66
N GLY A 110 1.77 16.45 -11.12
CA GLY A 110 2.34 17.78 -11.32
C GLY A 110 2.90 18.46 -10.05
N LEU A 111 2.96 17.76 -8.91
CA LEU A 111 3.35 18.36 -7.62
C LEU A 111 4.78 18.03 -7.19
N ASP A 112 5.15 16.76 -7.21
CA ASP A 112 6.43 16.28 -6.68
C ASP A 112 7.08 15.24 -7.60
N LYS A 113 8.31 14.84 -7.29
CA LYS A 113 9.01 13.74 -7.97
C LYS A 113 8.35 12.42 -7.57
N PRO A 114 7.80 11.63 -8.51
CA PRO A 114 7.28 10.31 -8.21
C PRO A 114 8.45 9.35 -7.98
N ALA A 115 8.19 8.22 -7.33
CA ALA A 115 9.15 7.15 -7.20
C ALA A 115 8.69 5.90 -7.93
N VAL A 116 9.66 5.18 -8.49
CA VAL A 116 9.47 3.83 -9.01
C VAL A 116 10.28 2.84 -8.20
N SER A 117 9.79 1.62 -8.12
CA SER A 117 10.47 0.55 -7.42
C SER A 117 10.30 -0.79 -8.10
N ALA A 118 11.25 -1.68 -7.86
CA ALA A 118 11.19 -3.06 -8.26
C ALA A 118 11.63 -3.95 -7.10
N SER A 119 11.00 -5.12 -6.97
CA SER A 119 11.43 -6.13 -6.00
C SER A 119 11.36 -7.54 -6.53
N LEU A 120 12.19 -8.39 -5.94
CA LEU A 120 12.26 -9.82 -6.16
C LEU A 120 12.10 -10.50 -4.80
N LEU A 121 11.15 -11.43 -4.73
CA LEU A 121 10.94 -12.27 -3.56
C LEU A 121 11.06 -13.72 -3.98
N PHE A 122 11.94 -14.46 -3.32
CA PHE A 122 12.08 -15.90 -3.45
C PHE A 122 11.61 -16.56 -2.15
N SER A 123 10.74 -17.56 -2.27
CA SER A 123 10.27 -18.33 -1.12
C SER A 123 10.44 -19.82 -1.35
N GLN A 124 10.84 -20.54 -0.31
CA GLN A 124 10.93 -21.98 -0.30
C GLN A 124 10.19 -22.49 0.94
N ALA A 125 9.28 -23.45 0.74
CA ALA A 125 8.46 -24.02 1.81
C ALA A 125 9.15 -25.17 2.57
N GLY A 126 10.39 -25.52 2.19
CA GLY A 126 11.14 -26.65 2.75
C GLY A 126 11.23 -27.82 1.76
N ASP A 127 11.93 -28.87 2.18
CA ASP A 127 12.10 -30.11 1.44
C ASP A 127 11.28 -31.24 2.07
N PHE A 128 10.81 -32.17 1.24
CA PHE A 128 10.19 -33.40 1.74
C PHE A 128 10.85 -34.62 1.10
N THR A 129 11.06 -35.65 1.91
CA THR A 129 11.64 -36.91 1.44
C THR A 129 10.53 -37.88 1.06
N TYR A 130 10.36 -38.14 -0.22
CA TYR A 130 9.48 -39.19 -0.72
C TYR A 130 10.16 -40.56 -0.59
N ARG A 131 9.55 -41.46 0.18
CA ARG A 131 10.00 -42.84 0.34
C ARG A 131 8.93 -43.79 -0.17
N HIS A 132 9.27 -44.63 -1.14
CA HIS A 132 8.40 -45.72 -1.57
C HIS A 132 9.12 -47.07 -1.52
N ILE A 133 8.33 -48.11 -1.29
CA ILE A 133 8.81 -49.49 -1.31
C ILE A 133 8.60 -50.00 -2.73
N ASN A 134 9.70 -50.32 -3.40
CA ASN A 134 9.68 -50.92 -4.72
C ASN A 134 9.11 -52.35 -4.66
N PRO A 135 8.57 -52.88 -5.77
CA PRO A 135 8.08 -54.26 -5.82
C PRO A 135 9.13 -55.34 -5.49
N ASP A 136 10.42 -55.01 -5.56
CA ASP A 136 11.55 -55.88 -5.19
C ASP A 136 11.90 -55.85 -3.69
N GLY A 137 11.12 -55.09 -2.88
CA GLY A 137 11.35 -54.92 -1.45
C GLY A 137 12.41 -53.87 -1.10
N SER A 138 13.06 -53.24 -2.08
CA SER A 138 13.99 -52.14 -1.84
C SER A 138 13.24 -50.83 -1.52
N VAL A 139 13.84 -49.99 -0.67
CA VAL A 139 13.30 -48.66 -0.35
C VAL A 139 14.04 -47.63 -1.18
N SER A 140 13.33 -46.95 -2.07
CA SER A 140 13.84 -45.80 -2.81
C SER A 140 13.43 -44.51 -2.08
N SER A 141 14.40 -43.60 -1.95
CA SER A 141 14.24 -42.33 -1.26
C SER A 141 14.69 -41.20 -2.19
N ARG A 142 13.83 -40.21 -2.44
CA ARG A 142 14.17 -39.00 -3.19
C ARG A 142 13.68 -37.78 -2.42
N SER A 143 14.55 -36.79 -2.26
CA SER A 143 14.14 -35.48 -1.73
C SER A 143 13.62 -34.62 -2.88
N TYR A 144 12.57 -33.87 -2.59
CA TYR A 144 11.96 -32.90 -3.50
C TYR A 144 11.74 -31.59 -2.76
N ASP A 145 11.89 -30.48 -3.46
CA ASP A 145 11.44 -29.19 -2.96
C ASP A 145 9.90 -29.15 -2.94
N ALA A 146 9.31 -28.89 -1.77
CA ALA A 146 7.87 -28.92 -1.59
C ALA A 146 7.17 -27.84 -2.43
N GLN A 147 7.68 -26.61 -2.33
CA GLN A 147 7.21 -25.46 -3.08
C GLN A 147 8.33 -24.43 -3.19
N THR A 148 8.54 -23.92 -4.40
CA THR A 148 9.41 -22.78 -4.67
C THR A 148 8.64 -21.70 -5.41
N ASP A 149 8.73 -20.47 -4.89
CA ASP A 149 8.00 -19.33 -5.41
C ASP A 149 8.94 -18.19 -5.74
N MET A 150 8.62 -17.49 -6.83
CA MET A 150 9.26 -16.25 -7.22
C MET A 150 8.21 -15.19 -7.49
N ILE A 151 8.37 -14.02 -6.88
CA ILE A 151 7.51 -12.86 -7.11
C ILE A 151 8.37 -11.71 -7.60
N LEU A 152 8.00 -11.18 -8.75
CA LEU A 152 8.57 -9.95 -9.29
C LEU A 152 7.52 -8.85 -9.13
N SER A 153 7.89 -7.73 -8.51
CA SER A 153 6.98 -6.61 -8.28
C SER A 153 7.54 -5.33 -8.89
N PHE A 154 6.67 -4.48 -9.43
CA PHE A 154 6.99 -3.14 -9.93
C PHE A 154 6.02 -2.13 -9.32
N GLY A 155 6.55 -1.13 -8.63
CA GLY A 155 5.79 -0.11 -7.92
C GLY A 155 5.95 1.28 -8.53
N TYR A 156 4.90 2.08 -8.44
CA TYR A 156 4.88 3.52 -8.72
C TYR A 156 4.13 4.24 -7.59
N GLY A 157 4.67 5.34 -7.08
CA GLY A 157 3.96 6.19 -6.11
C GLY A 157 4.30 7.66 -6.27
N GLU A 158 3.34 8.53 -5.98
CA GLU A 158 3.46 9.97 -6.17
C GLU A 158 2.61 10.75 -5.17
N LYS A 159 3.05 11.97 -4.83
CA LYS A 159 2.25 12.97 -4.12
C LYS A 159 1.25 13.63 -5.07
N VAL A 160 -0.05 13.52 -4.77
CA VAL A 160 -1.15 13.94 -5.66
C VAL A 160 -1.87 15.19 -5.17
N TYR A 161 -1.81 15.47 -3.88
CA TYR A 161 -2.37 16.68 -3.30
C TYR A 161 -1.47 17.19 -2.16
N SER A 162 -1.31 18.49 -2.07
CA SER A 162 -0.64 19.15 -0.95
C SER A 162 -1.26 20.53 -0.79
N ASP A 163 -1.84 20.79 0.38
CA ASP A 163 -2.45 22.07 0.69
C ASP A 163 -2.22 22.44 2.15
N SER A 164 -2.14 23.73 2.44
CA SER A 164 -1.97 24.23 3.79
C SER A 164 -3.10 25.18 4.16
N THR A 165 -3.84 24.82 5.20
CA THR A 165 -4.96 25.60 5.74
C THR A 165 -4.61 26.11 7.13
N ARG A 166 -4.89 27.39 7.39
CA ARG A 166 -4.72 28.00 8.71
C ARG A 166 -6.06 28.01 9.44
N ILE A 167 -6.16 27.30 10.56
CA ILE A 167 -7.35 27.29 11.43
C ILE A 167 -6.90 27.69 12.84
N GLU A 168 -7.55 28.70 13.43
CA GLU A 168 -7.31 29.13 14.82
C GLU A 168 -5.82 29.42 15.17
N GLY A 169 -5.07 29.98 14.22
CA GLY A 169 -3.65 30.32 14.42
C GLY A 169 -2.68 29.15 14.34
N ARG A 170 -3.15 27.93 14.04
CA ARG A 170 -2.31 26.77 13.71
C ARG A 170 -2.33 26.48 12.22
N GLU A 171 -1.17 26.14 11.68
CA GLU A 171 -1.02 25.71 10.29
C GLU A 171 -1.23 24.20 10.20
N PHE A 172 -2.18 23.77 9.37
CA PHE A 172 -2.40 22.37 9.02
C PHE A 172 -1.96 22.18 7.57
N ARG A 173 -1.19 21.12 7.29
CA ARG A 173 -0.73 20.74 5.96
C ARG A 173 -1.21 19.34 5.63
N PHE A 174 -2.10 19.22 4.65
CA PHE A 174 -2.61 17.94 4.20
C PHE A 174 -1.88 17.49 2.95
N ASP A 175 -1.05 16.44 3.08
CA ASP A 175 -0.37 15.79 1.97
C ASP A 175 -1.08 14.47 1.63
N GLN A 176 -1.42 14.23 0.37
CA GLN A 176 -1.99 12.98 -0.10
C GLN A 176 -1.12 12.33 -1.16
N TYR A 177 -0.99 11.02 -1.06
CA TYR A 177 -0.17 10.19 -1.94
C TYR A 177 -1.00 9.03 -2.48
N LEU A 178 -0.77 8.71 -3.74
CA LEU A 178 -1.33 7.53 -4.39
C LEU A 178 -0.20 6.66 -4.92
N GLY A 179 -0.44 5.36 -4.95
CA GLY A 179 0.51 4.44 -5.57
C GLY A 179 -0.13 3.13 -5.99
N MET A 180 0.59 2.40 -6.82
CA MET A 180 0.20 1.09 -7.33
C MET A 180 1.42 0.19 -7.44
N THR A 181 1.22 -1.12 -7.25
CA THR A 181 2.24 -2.13 -7.51
C THR A 181 1.64 -3.25 -8.35
N ALA A 182 2.34 -3.66 -9.41
CA ALA A 182 2.01 -4.85 -10.17
C ALA A 182 2.94 -6.01 -9.78
N LYS A 183 2.39 -7.20 -9.60
CA LYS A 183 3.13 -8.41 -9.19
C LYS A 183 2.93 -9.53 -10.20
N ILE A 184 4.01 -10.18 -10.55
CA ILE A 184 4.04 -11.42 -11.33
C ILE A 184 4.53 -12.51 -10.39
N ILE A 185 3.67 -13.49 -10.15
CA ILE A 185 3.89 -14.57 -9.21
C ILE A 185 4.08 -15.84 -10.03
N ARG A 186 5.22 -16.51 -9.85
CA ARG A 186 5.48 -17.84 -10.38
C ARG A 186 5.66 -18.79 -9.21
N SER A 187 4.98 -19.91 -9.26
CA SER A 187 5.12 -20.98 -8.27
C SER A 187 5.42 -22.29 -8.97
N GLU A 188 6.25 -23.10 -8.34
CA GLU A 188 6.57 -24.45 -8.75
C GLU A 188 6.38 -25.40 -7.58
N LEU A 189 5.45 -26.34 -7.74
CA LEU A 189 5.17 -27.40 -6.78
C LEU A 189 5.84 -28.70 -7.23
N LEU A 190 6.52 -29.37 -6.29
CA LEU A 190 7.14 -30.68 -6.50
C LEU A 190 8.10 -30.74 -7.70
N GLU A 191 8.77 -29.63 -8.02
CA GLU A 191 9.68 -29.50 -9.18
C GLU A 191 9.05 -29.83 -10.55
N THR A 192 7.72 -29.93 -10.61
CA THR A 192 7.01 -30.48 -11.78
C THR A 192 5.88 -29.58 -12.23
N TYR A 193 5.17 -28.96 -11.28
CA TYR A 193 3.95 -28.23 -11.56
C TYR A 193 4.17 -26.73 -11.44
N SER A 194 4.38 -26.08 -12.58
CA SER A 194 4.54 -24.63 -12.65
C SER A 194 3.20 -23.92 -12.87
N ALA A 195 2.95 -22.86 -12.10
CA ALA A 195 1.81 -21.96 -12.29
C ALA A 195 2.26 -20.50 -12.27
N THR A 196 1.52 -19.63 -12.95
CA THR A 196 1.75 -18.18 -12.97
C THR A 196 0.47 -17.45 -12.64
N ALA A 197 0.58 -16.41 -11.82
CA ALA A 197 -0.51 -15.52 -11.42
C ALA A 197 -0.06 -14.07 -11.48
N PHE A 198 -1.01 -13.16 -11.67
CA PHE A 198 -0.80 -11.72 -11.64
C PHE A 198 -1.61 -11.11 -10.51
N ALA A 199 -1.03 -10.13 -9.83
CA ALA A 199 -1.73 -9.36 -8.81
C ALA A 199 -1.43 -7.87 -8.93
N LEU A 200 -2.35 -7.06 -8.41
CA LEU A 200 -2.26 -5.62 -8.33
C LEU A 200 -2.49 -5.19 -6.88
N ASP A 201 -1.68 -4.23 -6.45
CA ASP A 201 -1.83 -3.52 -5.20
C ASP A 201 -2.10 -2.04 -5.50
N ALA A 202 -2.90 -1.41 -4.67
CA ALA A 202 -3.19 0.02 -4.74
C ALA A 202 -3.14 0.63 -3.34
N GLY A 203 -2.67 1.87 -3.27
CA GLY A 203 -2.44 2.56 -2.01
C GLY A 203 -2.95 3.99 -2.03
N TRP A 204 -3.49 4.43 -0.91
CA TRP A 204 -3.75 5.82 -0.59
C TRP A 204 -3.21 6.12 0.81
N LEU A 205 -2.48 7.23 0.92
CA LEU A 205 -1.90 7.71 2.16
C LEU A 205 -2.20 9.20 2.29
N ILE A 206 -2.77 9.59 3.43
CA ILE A 206 -2.98 10.99 3.81
C ILE A 206 -2.15 11.28 5.06
N MET A 207 -1.46 12.42 5.05
CA MET A 207 -0.59 12.83 6.14
C MET A 207 -0.85 14.27 6.54
N GLU A 208 -0.73 14.53 7.83
CA GLU A 208 -0.69 15.85 8.45
C GLU A 208 0.65 16.00 9.19
N PRO A 209 1.71 16.46 8.50
CA PRO A 209 3.08 16.43 9.02
C PRO A 209 3.31 17.30 10.26
N ASN A 210 2.54 18.38 10.42
CA ASN A 210 2.69 19.27 11.58
C ASN A 210 2.23 18.61 12.89
N LEU A 211 1.24 17.73 12.82
CA LEU A 211 0.77 16.94 13.96
C LEU A 211 1.38 15.54 14.02
N GLY A 212 2.07 15.13 12.95
CA GLY A 212 2.61 13.79 12.77
C GLY A 212 1.53 12.72 12.65
N LEU A 213 0.35 13.06 12.14
CA LEU A 213 -0.74 12.10 11.93
C LEU A 213 -0.69 11.56 10.50
N ALA A 214 -0.94 10.26 10.32
CA ALA A 214 -1.19 9.70 9.01
C ALA A 214 -2.34 8.69 9.04
N GLY A 215 -3.07 8.63 7.93
CA GLY A 215 -4.10 7.66 7.66
C GLY A 215 -3.85 6.98 6.32
N ALA A 216 -4.15 5.69 6.24
CA ALA A 216 -3.88 4.91 5.05
C ALA A 216 -4.98 3.91 4.74
N VAL A 217 -5.20 3.72 3.45
CA VAL A 217 -5.99 2.62 2.89
C VAL A 217 -5.12 1.93 1.85
N ALA A 218 -4.96 0.62 1.95
CA ALA A 218 -4.23 -0.16 0.96
C ALA A 218 -4.98 -1.43 0.58
N LEU A 219 -4.96 -1.73 -0.71
CA LEU A 219 -5.45 -2.96 -1.30
C LEU A 219 -4.23 -3.76 -1.74
N ALA A 220 -4.09 -4.99 -1.26
CA ALA A 220 -2.96 -5.84 -1.60
C ALA A 220 -3.42 -7.17 -2.19
N ASN A 221 -2.67 -7.67 -3.17
CA ASN A 221 -2.79 -8.99 -3.79
C ASN A 221 -4.13 -9.23 -4.50
N PHE A 222 -4.74 -8.20 -5.08
CA PHE A 222 -5.94 -8.36 -5.90
C PHE A 222 -5.54 -8.84 -7.29
N GLY A 223 -5.92 -10.05 -7.67
CA GLY A 223 -5.35 -10.66 -8.85
C GLY A 223 -6.03 -11.92 -9.34
N SER A 224 -5.45 -12.51 -10.38
CA SER A 224 -5.82 -13.85 -10.82
C SER A 224 -5.40 -14.85 -9.74
N GLY A 225 -6.28 -15.78 -9.38
CA GLY A 225 -5.89 -16.95 -8.60
C GLY A 225 -4.74 -17.73 -9.28
N ILE A 226 -4.01 -18.50 -8.51
CA ILE A 226 -3.00 -19.41 -9.05
C ILE A 226 -3.68 -20.69 -9.52
N LYS A 227 -3.39 -21.11 -10.75
CA LYS A 227 -4.02 -22.27 -11.37
C LYS A 227 -3.01 -23.39 -11.58
N TYR A 228 -3.22 -24.51 -10.89
CA TYR A 228 -2.47 -25.74 -11.11
C TYR A 228 -3.35 -26.70 -11.90
N HIS A 229 -2.91 -27.06 -13.10
CA HIS A 229 -3.71 -27.84 -14.06
C HIS A 229 -5.11 -27.26 -14.31
N GLN A 230 -6.12 -27.80 -13.62
CA GLN A 230 -7.53 -27.44 -13.76
C GLN A 230 -8.09 -26.69 -12.55
N GLU A 231 -7.44 -26.78 -11.39
CA GLU A 231 -7.92 -26.12 -10.16
C GLU A 231 -7.26 -24.76 -9.98
N SER A 232 -8.09 -23.77 -9.63
CA SER A 232 -7.67 -22.39 -9.41
C SER A 232 -7.91 -22.01 -7.96
N SER A 233 -6.86 -21.62 -7.26
CA SER A 233 -6.91 -21.16 -5.88
C SER A 233 -6.74 -19.65 -5.82
N PRO A 234 -7.62 -18.91 -5.12
CA PRO A 234 -7.53 -17.46 -5.04
C PRO A 234 -6.28 -17.02 -4.27
N LEU A 235 -5.76 -15.85 -4.61
CA LEU A 235 -4.69 -15.18 -3.85
C LEU A 235 -5.25 -14.55 -2.55
N PRO A 236 -4.42 -14.32 -1.52
CA PRO A 236 -4.86 -13.70 -0.27
C PRO A 236 -5.02 -12.19 -0.48
N ALA A 237 -6.18 -11.77 -0.99
CA ALA A 237 -6.52 -10.37 -1.18
C ALA A 237 -6.77 -9.71 0.19
N ILE A 238 -6.08 -8.60 0.46
CA ILE A 238 -6.08 -7.91 1.76
C ILE A 238 -6.53 -6.48 1.57
N VAL A 239 -7.48 -6.04 2.40
CA VAL A 239 -7.82 -4.62 2.58
C VAL A 239 -7.23 -4.17 3.90
N ARG A 240 -6.39 -3.15 3.88
CA ARG A 240 -5.71 -2.59 5.05
C ARG A 240 -6.22 -1.18 5.33
N LEU A 241 -6.58 -0.92 6.57
CA LEU A 241 -6.92 0.41 7.08
C LEU A 241 -5.96 0.73 8.23
N GLY A 242 -5.23 1.83 8.13
CA GLY A 242 -4.19 2.18 9.08
C GLY A 242 -4.29 3.61 9.57
N LEU A 243 -3.93 3.83 10.83
CA LEU A 243 -3.69 5.14 11.42
C LEU A 243 -2.33 5.10 12.13
N SER A 244 -1.57 6.18 12.01
CA SER A 244 -0.32 6.35 12.76
C SER A 244 -0.24 7.76 13.33
N TRP A 245 0.45 7.85 14.46
CA TRP A 245 0.81 9.10 15.09
C TRP A 245 2.29 9.06 15.47
N GLN A 246 3.03 10.04 14.98
CA GLN A 246 4.43 10.25 15.28
C GLN A 246 4.58 11.56 16.03
N LYS A 247 5.21 11.50 17.20
CA LYS A 247 5.57 12.71 17.93
C LYS A 247 6.69 13.44 17.18
N PRO A 248 6.57 14.77 16.93
CA PRO A 248 7.67 15.56 16.38
C PRO A 248 8.95 15.36 17.20
N THR A 249 10.08 15.18 16.51
CA THR A 249 11.36 14.82 17.14
C THR A 249 11.78 15.87 18.18
N ILE A 250 11.91 15.47 19.44
CA ILE A 250 12.45 16.31 20.51
C ILE A 250 13.76 15.67 20.97
N LEU A 251 14.86 16.43 20.98
CA LEU A 251 16.18 15.94 21.44
C LEU A 251 16.63 14.66 20.72
N ASP A 252 16.39 14.57 19.40
CA ASP A 252 16.75 13.41 18.57
C ASP A 252 16.09 12.08 18.99
N GLN A 253 14.96 12.18 19.68
CA GLN A 253 14.08 11.09 20.01
C GLN A 253 12.74 11.27 19.29
N SER A 254 12.20 10.18 18.76
CA SER A 254 10.86 10.15 18.19
C SER A 254 10.14 8.88 18.56
N LEU A 255 8.85 9.00 18.82
CA LEU A 255 7.95 7.91 19.13
C LEU A 255 6.89 7.85 18.02
N LEU A 256 6.73 6.69 17.43
CA LEU A 256 5.68 6.37 16.48
C LEU A 256 4.78 5.31 17.08
N ILE A 257 3.47 5.52 16.98
CA ILE A 257 2.44 4.57 17.35
C ILE A 257 1.58 4.35 16.11
N GLY A 258 1.25 3.10 15.82
CA GLY A 258 0.41 2.75 14.70
C GLY A 258 -0.62 1.69 15.07
N VAL A 259 -1.78 1.79 14.43
CA VAL A 259 -2.84 0.79 14.48
C VAL A 259 -3.23 0.44 13.05
N GLN A 260 -3.41 -0.84 12.77
CA GLN A 260 -3.82 -1.33 11.46
C GLN A 260 -4.87 -2.42 11.60
N LEU A 261 -5.89 -2.36 10.74
CA LEU A 261 -6.91 -3.38 10.58
C LEU A 261 -6.76 -4.00 9.20
N ASP A 262 -6.55 -5.31 9.17
CA ASP A 262 -6.40 -6.09 7.95
C ASP A 262 -7.63 -6.98 7.78
N SER A 263 -8.27 -6.91 6.61
CA SER A 263 -9.39 -7.78 6.24
C SER A 263 -8.98 -8.64 5.05
N TYR A 264 -8.90 -9.95 5.27
CA TYR A 264 -8.61 -10.95 4.24
C TYR A 264 -9.91 -11.31 3.51
N VAL A 265 -10.09 -10.75 2.31
CA VAL A 265 -11.36 -10.80 1.58
C VAL A 265 -11.79 -12.23 1.27
N ASN A 266 -10.83 -13.05 0.81
CA ASN A 266 -11.11 -14.42 0.36
C ASN A 266 -11.19 -15.42 1.52
N GLU A 267 -10.60 -15.13 2.68
CA GLU A 267 -10.59 -16.02 3.85
C GLU A 267 -11.63 -15.61 4.91
N LYS A 268 -12.25 -14.42 4.76
CA LYS A 268 -13.14 -13.78 5.74
C LYS A 268 -12.52 -13.61 7.14
N LEU A 269 -11.20 -13.54 7.20
CA LEU A 269 -10.44 -13.29 8.40
C LEU A 269 -10.19 -11.79 8.59
N LYS A 270 -10.08 -11.38 9.85
CA LYS A 270 -9.78 -9.99 10.24
C LYS A 270 -8.65 -10.01 11.26
N SER A 271 -7.62 -9.20 11.05
CA SER A 271 -6.50 -9.04 11.98
C SER A 271 -6.43 -7.59 12.45
N ALA A 272 -6.25 -7.40 13.75
CA ALA A 272 -6.02 -6.09 14.36
C ALA A 272 -4.58 -6.03 14.87
N ARG A 273 -3.85 -5.00 14.47
CA ARG A 273 -2.41 -4.88 14.71
C ARG A 273 -2.11 -3.57 15.39
N PHE A 274 -1.25 -3.63 16.39
CA PHE A 274 -0.78 -2.49 17.15
C PHE A 274 0.75 -2.48 17.08
N GLY A 275 1.33 -1.33 16.78
CA GLY A 275 2.78 -1.16 16.64
C GLY A 275 3.26 0.10 17.37
N LEU A 276 4.43 -0.02 17.97
CA LEU A 276 5.16 1.06 18.62
C LEU A 276 6.60 1.02 18.13
N GLU A 277 7.12 2.16 17.70
CA GLU A 277 8.51 2.35 17.29
C GLU A 277 9.10 3.55 18.04
N TYR A 278 10.18 3.31 18.76
CA TYR A 278 10.90 4.31 19.53
C TYR A 278 12.32 4.46 19.00
N HIS A 279 12.63 5.64 18.49
CA HIS A 279 13.93 6.00 17.97
C HIS A 279 14.74 6.71 19.06
N PHE A 280 15.90 6.17 19.40
CA PHE A 280 16.81 6.69 20.41
C PHE A 280 18.10 7.21 19.76
N GLN A 281 18.36 8.52 19.93
CA GLN A 281 19.57 9.22 19.46
C GLN A 281 19.86 9.03 17.96
N LYS A 282 18.83 8.82 17.12
CA LYS A 282 18.94 8.53 15.67
C LYS A 282 19.77 7.29 15.30
N ILE A 283 20.26 6.51 16.27
CA ILE A 283 21.12 5.35 16.03
C ILE A 283 20.34 4.06 16.29
N PHE A 284 19.62 3.99 17.41
CA PHE A 284 18.93 2.76 17.82
C PHE A 284 17.43 2.91 17.67
N ASP A 285 16.80 1.89 17.12
CA ASP A 285 15.35 1.82 16.95
C ASP A 285 14.82 0.60 17.71
N PHE A 286 13.91 0.82 18.65
CA PHE A 286 13.25 -0.22 19.41
C PHE A 286 11.81 -0.34 18.94
N ARG A 287 11.37 -1.55 18.63
CA ARG A 287 10.03 -1.81 18.08
C ARG A 287 9.33 -2.88 18.88
N LEU A 288 8.07 -2.62 19.19
CA LEU A 288 7.19 -3.55 19.87
C LEU A 288 5.85 -3.58 19.12
N GLY A 289 5.30 -4.76 18.93
CA GLY A 289 4.01 -4.92 18.30
C GLY A 289 3.18 -6.05 18.90
N TYR A 290 1.89 -6.01 18.61
CA TYR A 290 0.94 -7.04 19.00
C TYR A 290 -0.05 -7.32 17.86
N LYS A 291 -0.16 -8.60 17.48
CA LYS A 291 -1.16 -9.11 16.52
C LYS A 291 -2.32 -9.72 17.29
N ALA A 292 -3.52 -9.19 17.07
CA ALA A 292 -4.76 -9.66 17.67
C ALA A 292 -5.72 -10.17 16.59
N MET A 293 -6.54 -11.16 16.92
CA MET A 293 -7.56 -11.75 16.02
C MET A 293 -6.98 -12.37 14.72
N ASP A 294 -5.65 -12.50 14.63
CA ASP A 294 -4.95 -13.13 13.51
C ASP A 294 -4.92 -14.66 13.66
N GLU A 295 -4.51 -15.39 12.62
CA GLU A 295 -4.29 -16.85 12.68
C GLU A 295 -3.20 -17.22 13.69
N ASN A 296 -2.21 -16.32 13.86
CA ASN A 296 -1.14 -16.42 14.82
C ASN A 296 -1.03 -15.14 15.66
N PRO A 297 -1.87 -14.98 16.70
CA PRO A 297 -1.79 -13.83 17.58
C PRO A 297 -0.54 -13.92 18.45
N GLY A 298 0.05 -12.77 18.76
CA GLY A 298 1.29 -12.76 19.55
C GLY A 298 1.99 -11.41 19.57
N LEU A 299 3.06 -11.37 20.36
CA LEU A 299 3.93 -10.21 20.46
C LEU A 299 4.97 -10.25 19.35
N THR A 300 5.41 -9.07 18.91
CA THR A 300 6.54 -8.93 18.00
C THR A 300 7.53 -7.94 18.57
N PHE A 301 8.80 -8.17 18.28
CA PHE A 301 9.91 -7.34 18.73
C PHE A 301 10.77 -6.99 17.54
N GLY A 302 11.36 -5.80 17.54
CA GLY A 302 12.33 -5.41 16.54
C GLY A 302 13.40 -4.49 17.10
N LEU A 303 14.59 -4.61 16.54
CA LEU A 303 15.75 -3.78 16.85
C LEU A 303 16.33 -3.27 15.52
N GLY A 304 16.58 -1.97 15.43
CA GLY A 304 17.21 -1.34 14.28
C GLY A 304 18.47 -0.59 14.72
N ILE A 305 19.49 -0.64 13.88
CA ILE A 305 20.69 0.18 14.01
C ILE A 305 20.83 0.99 12.73
N ARG A 306 20.89 2.31 12.86
CA ARG A 306 21.06 3.26 11.76
C ARG A 306 22.39 3.99 11.90
N HIS A 307 23.14 4.00 10.81
CA HIS A 307 24.39 4.74 10.70
C HIS A 307 24.45 5.43 9.34
N GLU A 308 24.17 6.74 9.34
CA GLU A 308 24.09 7.60 8.16
C GLU A 308 23.10 7.08 7.10
N THR A 309 23.61 6.34 6.11
CA THR A 309 22.86 5.81 4.97
C THR A 309 22.53 4.33 5.11
N LEU A 310 23.15 3.63 6.05
CA LEU A 310 22.98 2.20 6.28
C LEU A 310 22.06 1.95 7.47
N SER A 311 21.09 1.07 7.27
CA SER A 311 20.21 0.57 8.33
C SER A 311 20.29 -0.95 8.38
N LEU A 312 20.52 -1.50 9.56
CA LEU A 312 20.42 -2.93 9.83
C LEU A 312 19.26 -3.16 10.79
N ASP A 313 18.30 -3.96 10.36
CA ASP A 313 17.07 -4.21 11.10
C ASP A 313 16.92 -5.71 11.40
N PHE A 314 16.54 -6.01 12.62
CA PHE A 314 16.15 -7.34 13.07
C PHE A 314 14.71 -7.29 13.57
N GLY A 315 13.91 -8.27 13.15
CA GLY A 315 12.52 -8.42 13.56
C GLY A 315 12.25 -9.86 13.98
N MET A 316 11.45 -10.04 15.02
CA MET A 316 11.06 -11.35 15.52
C MET A 316 9.59 -11.36 15.87
N GLY A 317 8.88 -12.38 15.38
CA GLY A 317 7.54 -12.71 15.84
C GLY A 317 7.61 -13.73 16.98
N ALA A 318 7.18 -13.34 18.17
CA ALA A 318 6.92 -14.23 19.30
C ALA A 318 5.41 -14.56 19.33
N GLY A 319 4.98 -15.31 18.31
CA GLY A 319 3.66 -15.94 18.25
C GLY A 319 3.58 -17.13 19.22
N GLY A 320 2.46 -17.84 19.26
CA GLY A 320 2.35 -19.08 20.05
C GLY A 320 3.46 -20.10 19.74
N GLU A 321 3.62 -21.12 20.59
CA GLU A 321 4.79 -22.04 20.68
C GLU A 321 5.31 -22.65 19.36
N VAL A 322 4.52 -22.65 18.29
CA VAL A 322 4.83 -23.29 17.00
C VAL A 322 5.39 -22.31 15.94
N TYR A 323 5.15 -21.00 16.05
CA TYR A 323 5.33 -20.06 14.93
C TYR A 323 6.34 -18.92 15.20
N ASN A 324 7.41 -19.21 15.94
CA ASN A 324 8.49 -18.24 16.10
C ASN A 324 9.21 -18.02 14.76
N THR A 325 9.32 -16.77 14.36
CA THR A 325 9.95 -16.38 13.09
C THR A 325 10.88 -15.21 13.31
N SER A 326 11.96 -15.15 12.53
CA SER A 326 12.92 -14.05 12.59
C SER A 326 13.29 -13.55 11.22
N GLN A 327 13.59 -12.26 11.16
CA GLN A 327 14.00 -11.54 9.96
C GLN A 327 15.23 -10.71 10.27
N ILE A 328 16.15 -10.70 9.32
CA ILE A 328 17.23 -9.72 9.28
C ILE A 328 17.16 -9.00 7.94
N GLY A 329 17.35 -7.68 7.97
CA GLY A 329 17.33 -6.85 6.79
C GLY A 329 18.40 -5.78 6.82
N LEU A 330 18.85 -5.41 5.64
CA LEU A 330 19.83 -4.37 5.39
C LEU A 330 19.25 -3.41 4.36
N THR A 331 19.19 -2.13 4.72
CA THR A 331 18.74 -1.06 3.82
C THR A 331 19.87 -0.06 3.63
N TYR A 332 20.09 0.36 2.38
CA TYR A 332 21.08 1.37 2.02
C TYR A 332 20.42 2.50 1.23
N LYS A 333 20.59 3.75 1.71
CA LYS A 333 20.04 4.96 1.08
C LYS A 333 21.13 5.72 0.32
N PHE A 334 20.95 5.93 -0.98
CA PHE A 334 21.95 6.57 -1.83
C PHE A 334 21.86 8.12 -1.74
N THR A 335 22.42 8.72 -0.69
CA THR A 335 22.36 10.18 -0.44
C THR A 335 23.24 11.02 -1.38
N GLY A 336 24.22 10.41 -2.05
CA GLY A 336 25.08 11.08 -3.05
C GLY A 336 24.44 11.27 -4.43
N TRP A 337 23.22 10.75 -4.64
CA TRP A 337 22.51 10.86 -5.90
C TRP A 337 21.63 12.11 -5.90
N SER A 338 22.10 13.20 -6.49
CA SER A 338 21.25 14.36 -6.81
C SER A 338 20.80 14.27 -8.27
N PRO A 339 19.52 13.95 -8.55
CA PRO A 339 19.00 14.05 -9.91
C PRO A 339 19.05 15.52 -10.33
N ARG A 340 19.84 15.84 -11.36
CA ARG A 340 19.90 17.19 -11.95
C ARG A 340 18.48 17.69 -12.19
N ASP A 341 18.13 18.83 -11.59
CA ASP A 341 16.80 19.41 -11.75
C ASP A 341 16.49 19.61 -13.23
N TYR A 342 15.50 18.88 -13.74
CA TYR A 342 15.00 19.07 -15.09
C TYR A 342 14.21 20.39 -15.12
N LYS A 343 14.89 21.50 -15.35
CA LYS A 343 14.24 22.77 -15.70
C LYS A 343 13.51 22.55 -17.02
N LYS A 344 12.20 22.32 -16.97
CA LYS A 344 11.34 22.38 -18.15
C LYS A 344 11.62 23.72 -18.81
N LYS A 345 12.29 23.72 -19.98
CA LYS A 345 12.45 24.92 -20.79
C LYS A 345 11.04 25.34 -21.21
N VAL A 346 10.45 26.27 -20.48
CA VAL A 346 9.25 26.98 -20.91
C VAL A 346 9.72 27.81 -22.10
N VAL A 347 9.55 27.30 -23.31
CA VAL A 347 9.72 28.09 -24.52
C VAL A 347 8.53 29.04 -24.54
N TYR A 348 8.73 30.25 -23.99
CA TYR A 348 7.83 31.36 -24.28
C TYR A 348 7.95 31.60 -25.78
N LYS A 349 6.93 31.20 -26.55
CA LYS A 349 6.74 31.80 -27.87
C LYS A 349 6.24 33.21 -27.61
N ASP A 350 7.03 34.20 -28.00
CA ASP A 350 6.58 35.59 -27.98
C ASP A 350 5.26 35.70 -28.76
N PRO A 351 4.29 36.51 -28.31
CA PRO A 351 3.05 36.73 -29.06
C PRO A 351 3.29 37.21 -30.50
N GLU A 352 4.45 37.81 -30.78
CA GLU A 352 4.90 38.29 -32.09
C GLU A 352 5.32 37.16 -33.05
N ASP A 353 5.66 35.97 -32.53
CA ASP A 353 6.06 34.78 -33.32
C ASP A 353 4.85 33.91 -33.74
N ARG A 354 3.62 34.40 -33.52
CA ARG A 354 2.44 33.79 -34.14
C ARG A 354 2.46 34.15 -35.62
N PRO A 355 2.55 33.18 -36.55
CA PRO A 355 2.38 33.49 -37.96
C PRO A 355 1.04 34.21 -38.13
N ALA A 356 1.08 35.38 -38.79
CA ALA A 356 -0.10 36.18 -39.08
C ALA A 356 -1.18 35.26 -39.66
N ALA A 357 -2.40 35.36 -39.11
CA ALA A 357 -3.53 34.61 -39.62
C ALA A 357 -3.59 34.82 -41.14
N PRO A 358 -3.64 33.74 -41.95
CA PRO A 358 -3.63 33.88 -43.40
C PRO A 358 -4.79 34.79 -43.80
N ALA A 359 -4.47 35.83 -44.58
CA ALA A 359 -5.46 36.77 -45.11
C ALA A 359 -6.64 35.97 -45.66
N GLY A 360 -7.81 36.17 -45.05
CA GLY A 360 -9.00 35.43 -45.39
C GLY A 360 -9.25 35.54 -46.89
N LYS A 361 -9.31 34.39 -47.58
CA LYS A 361 -9.91 34.34 -48.91
C LYS A 361 -11.29 34.97 -48.80
N GLU A 362 -11.55 35.99 -49.61
CA GLU A 362 -12.87 36.59 -49.74
C GLU A 362 -13.90 35.46 -49.89
N ARG A 363 -14.80 35.35 -48.91
CA ARG A 363 -15.97 34.49 -49.05
C ARG A 363 -16.80 35.06 -50.20
N PRO A 364 -17.15 34.26 -51.24
CA PRO A 364 -18.04 34.74 -52.27
C PRO A 364 -19.34 35.22 -51.64
N ALA A 365 -19.83 36.37 -52.11
CA ALA A 365 -21.01 37.05 -51.60
C ALA A 365 -22.18 36.06 -51.48
N ARG A 366 -22.64 35.83 -50.25
CA ARG A 366 -23.81 35.02 -49.97
C ARG A 366 -25.02 35.79 -50.50
N GLN A 367 -25.62 35.30 -51.57
CA GLN A 367 -26.89 35.81 -52.09
C GLN A 367 -27.93 35.81 -50.96
N SER A 368 -28.60 36.93 -50.79
CA SER A 368 -29.63 37.16 -49.78
C SER A 368 -30.80 36.19 -49.98
N ALA A 369 -31.03 35.32 -49.01
CA ALA A 369 -32.26 34.55 -48.93
C ALA A 369 -33.43 35.45 -48.46
N PRO A 370 -34.67 35.23 -48.94
CA PRO A 370 -35.81 36.07 -48.55
C PRO A 370 -36.13 35.94 -47.06
N VAL A 371 -36.46 37.09 -46.45
CA VAL A 371 -36.82 37.25 -45.05
C VAL A 371 -38.07 36.43 -44.72
N LYS A 372 -37.95 35.42 -43.85
CA LYS A 372 -39.10 34.82 -43.16
C LYS A 372 -39.51 35.73 -41.99
N GLN A 373 -40.71 36.28 -42.07
CA GLN A 373 -41.33 37.05 -40.98
C GLN A 373 -41.54 36.13 -39.76
N GLN A 374 -41.10 36.59 -38.59
CA GLN A 374 -41.36 35.94 -37.31
C GLN A 374 -42.83 36.10 -36.91
N PRO A 375 -43.49 35.05 -36.39
CA PRO A 375 -44.82 35.20 -35.81
C PRO A 375 -44.77 35.97 -34.47
N PRO A 376 -45.83 36.70 -34.08
CA PRO A 376 -45.79 37.64 -32.95
C PRO A 376 -45.68 36.94 -31.58
N GLN A 377 -44.91 37.59 -30.70
CA GLN A 377 -44.72 37.25 -29.29
C GLN A 377 -46.05 37.15 -28.52
N GLN A 378 -46.22 36.05 -27.78
CA GLN A 378 -47.23 35.95 -26.72
C GLN A 378 -46.56 36.19 -25.36
N ASN A 379 -46.90 37.32 -24.76
CA ASN A 379 -46.62 37.69 -23.38
C ASN A 379 -47.26 36.67 -22.42
N LYS A 380 -46.45 36.06 -21.54
CA LYS A 380 -46.89 35.64 -20.20
C LYS A 380 -45.78 35.95 -19.19
N GLY A 381 -46.22 36.51 -18.07
CA GLY A 381 -45.43 37.24 -17.06
C GLY A 381 -44.45 36.41 -16.22
N PRO A 382 -43.88 37.06 -15.19
CA PRO A 382 -42.68 36.60 -14.52
C PRO A 382 -43.04 35.55 -13.50
N ASP A 383 -42.30 34.43 -13.45
CA ASP A 383 -42.17 33.69 -12.19
C ASP A 383 -41.15 32.55 -12.19
N PHE A 384 -40.41 32.52 -11.07
CA PHE A 384 -39.72 31.39 -10.41
C PHE A 384 -38.33 30.90 -10.86
N TYR A 385 -37.38 31.12 -9.93
CA TYR A 385 -36.13 30.41 -9.68
C TYR A 385 -36.31 28.89 -9.62
N TRP A 386 -35.27 28.12 -10.00
CA TRP A 386 -34.77 26.99 -9.19
C TRP A 386 -33.27 26.74 -9.44
N LEU A 387 -32.57 26.53 -8.32
CA LEU A 387 -31.28 25.86 -8.20
C LEU A 387 -31.39 24.41 -8.65
N TYR A 388 -30.28 23.86 -9.18
CA TYR A 388 -29.75 22.59 -8.72
C TYR A 388 -28.23 22.61 -8.79
#